data_AF-A0A9E4BGV0-F1
#
_entry.id   AF-A0A9E4BGV0-F1
#
_cell.length_a   1.000
_cell.length_b   1.000
_cell.length_c   1.000
_cell.angle_alpha   90.00
_cell.angle_beta   90.00
_cell.angle_gamma   90.00
#
_symmetry.space_group_name_H-M   'P 1'
#
loop_
_entity.id
_entity.type
_entity.pdbx_description
1 polymer ?
#
loop_
_entity_poly.entity_id
_entity_poly.type
_entity_poly.pdbx_seq_one_letter_code
_entity_poly.pdbx_strand_id
1 'polypeptide(L)'
;MNTDKKKLLEAAGWRVGSTDDFLDLTEEEVAYIDLKITLSKKVRQCRKRENLTQTQLAKCLKSSQSRVAKIEAGDPSVSVDLLIRSLFALGVTKSDLAKMLVS
;
A
#
# COMPACT_ATOMS: atom_id res chain seq x y z
N MET A 1 -10.39 -18.06 -8.89
CA MET A 1 -11.82 -17.97 -8.48
C MET A 1 -12.54 -19.18 -9.06
N ASN A 2 -13.42 -19.84 -8.30
CA ASN A 2 -14.17 -21.01 -8.80
C ASN A 2 -15.27 -20.54 -9.77
N THR A 3 -15.23 -21.01 -11.02
CA THR A 3 -16.12 -20.63 -12.12
C THR A 3 -17.56 -21.06 -11.92
N ASP A 4 -17.80 -22.17 -11.21
CA ASP A 4 -19.15 -22.72 -11.02
C ASP A 4 -19.92 -21.91 -9.99
N LYS A 5 -19.21 -21.45 -8.94
CA LYS A 5 -19.76 -20.53 -7.94
C LYS A 5 -20.15 -19.17 -8.55
N LYS A 6 -19.36 -18.68 -9.52
CA LYS A 6 -19.67 -17.43 -10.24
C LYS A 6 -21.02 -17.54 -10.96
N LYS A 7 -21.21 -18.60 -11.76
CA LYS A 7 -22.43 -18.83 -12.54
C LYS A 7 -23.68 -18.97 -11.65
N LEU A 8 -23.56 -19.67 -10.52
CA LEU A 8 -24.65 -19.81 -9.54
C LEU A 8 -25.08 -18.46 -8.95
N LEU A 9 -24.13 -17.61 -8.60
CA LEU A 9 -24.41 -16.27 -8.06
C LEU A 9 -25.06 -15.36 -9.11
N GLU A 10 -24.55 -15.38 -10.35
CA GLU A 10 -25.11 -14.62 -11.46
C GLU A 10 -26.54 -15.08 -11.81
N ALA A 11 -26.79 -16.39 -11.84
CA ALA A 11 -28.13 -16.95 -12.07
C ALA A 11 -29.12 -16.57 -10.95
N ALA A 12 -28.64 -16.36 -9.73
CA ALA A 12 -29.42 -15.87 -8.59
C ALA A 12 -29.56 -14.33 -8.57
N GLY A 13 -29.12 -13.62 -9.61
CA GLY A 13 -29.25 -12.16 -9.74
C GLY A 13 -28.14 -11.36 -9.06
N TRP A 14 -27.07 -11.99 -8.57
CA TRP A 14 -25.94 -11.29 -7.96
C TRP A 14 -24.93 -10.85 -9.01
N ARG A 15 -24.44 -9.60 -8.90
CA ARG A 15 -23.32 -9.10 -9.72
C ARG A 15 -22.00 -9.59 -9.13
N VAL A 16 -21.19 -10.26 -9.94
CA VAL A 16 -19.84 -10.71 -9.56
C VAL A 16 -18.82 -9.98 -10.44
N GLY A 17 -17.97 -9.16 -9.82
CA GLY A 17 -16.95 -8.35 -10.50
C GLY A 17 -15.73 -8.13 -9.62
N SER A 18 -14.76 -7.37 -10.12
CA SER A 18 -13.59 -6.94 -9.36
C SER A 18 -13.92 -5.79 -8.39
N THR A 19 -12.95 -5.38 -7.56
CA THR A 19 -13.15 -4.24 -6.63
C THR A 19 -13.18 -2.92 -7.40
N ASP A 20 -12.36 -2.81 -8.45
CA ASP A 20 -12.32 -1.73 -9.42
C ASP A 20 -13.66 -1.60 -10.18
N ASP A 21 -14.25 -2.71 -10.65
CA ASP A 21 -15.60 -2.71 -11.25
C ASP A 21 -16.68 -2.21 -10.27
N PHE A 22 -16.53 -2.55 -8.98
CA PHE A 22 -17.50 -2.18 -7.94
C PHE A 22 -17.40 -0.71 -7.55
N LEU A 23 -16.17 -0.17 -7.51
CA LEU A 23 -15.89 1.21 -7.15
C LEU A 23 -15.88 2.18 -8.34
N ASP A 24 -16.10 1.66 -9.56
CA ASP A 24 -16.07 2.43 -10.82
C ASP A 24 -14.76 3.19 -11.01
N LEU A 25 -13.64 2.51 -10.74
CA LEU A 25 -12.31 3.10 -10.79
C LEU A 25 -11.74 3.05 -12.20
N THR A 26 -11.15 4.14 -12.63
CA THR A 26 -10.32 4.19 -13.83
C THR A 26 -9.03 3.39 -13.63
N GLU A 27 -8.41 2.94 -14.73
CA GLU A 27 -7.11 2.26 -14.68
C GLU A 27 -6.03 3.10 -13.97
N GLU A 28 -6.09 4.43 -14.14
CA GLU A 28 -5.19 5.38 -13.47
C GLU A 28 -5.39 5.36 -11.94
N GLU A 29 -6.64 5.38 -11.47
CA GLU A 29 -6.96 5.35 -10.04
C GLU A 29 -6.55 4.02 -9.39
N VAL A 30 -6.79 2.90 -10.08
CA VAL A 30 -6.33 1.58 -9.64
C VAL A 30 -4.82 1.58 -9.49
N ALA A 31 -4.08 2.04 -10.51
CA ALA A 31 -2.62 2.10 -10.47
C ALA A 31 -2.10 2.99 -9.33
N TYR A 32 -2.74 4.14 -9.10
CA TYR A 32 -2.37 5.05 -8.00
C TYR A 32 -2.64 4.45 -6.61
N ILE A 33 -3.78 3.79 -6.43
CA ILE A 33 -4.15 3.10 -5.19
C ILE A 33 -3.16 1.96 -4.91
N ASP A 34 -2.88 1.13 -5.91
CA ASP A 34 -1.94 0.01 -5.80
C ASP A 34 -0.51 0.50 -5.48
N LEU A 35 -0.08 1.60 -6.11
CA LEU A 35 1.18 2.26 -5.79
C LEU A 35 1.24 2.66 -4.31
N LYS A 36 0.20 3.33 -3.81
CA LYS A 36 0.13 3.78 -2.41
C LYS A 36 0.16 2.59 -1.43
N ILE A 37 -0.63 1.55 -1.70
CA ILE A 37 -0.67 0.32 -0.90
C ILE A 37 0.70 -0.35 -0.87
N THR A 38 1.35 -0.47 -2.04
CA THR A 38 2.67 -1.10 -2.19
C THR A 38 3.71 -0.34 -1.37
N LEU A 39 3.80 0.98 -1.53
CA LEU A 39 4.75 1.81 -0.81
C LEU A 39 4.55 1.71 0.72
N SER A 40 3.31 1.78 1.22
CA SER A 40 3.00 1.63 2.66
C SER A 40 3.45 0.28 3.22
N LYS A 41 3.21 -0.81 2.48
CA LYS A 41 3.67 -2.15 2.85
C LYS A 41 5.21 -2.22 2.88
N LYS A 42 5.88 -1.62 1.88
CA LYS A 42 7.36 -1.60 1.81
C LYS A 42 7.99 -0.81 2.96
N VAL A 43 7.39 0.30 3.40
CA VAL A 43 7.86 1.04 4.59
C VAL A 43 7.87 0.12 5.82
N ARG A 44 6.76 -0.60 6.06
CA ARG A 44 6.64 -1.54 7.18
C ARG A 44 7.67 -2.68 7.08
N GLN A 45 7.87 -3.22 5.87
CA GLN A 45 8.86 -4.29 5.63
C GLN A 45 10.29 -3.81 5.89
N CYS A 46 10.67 -2.64 5.36
CA CYS A 46 12.00 -2.08 5.58
C CYS A 46 12.23 -1.77 7.06
N ARG A 47 11.27 -1.15 7.75
CA ARG A 47 11.39 -0.91 9.19
C ARG A 47 11.65 -2.19 9.98
N LYS A 48 10.89 -3.25 9.67
CA LYS A 48 11.05 -4.56 10.33
C LYS A 48 12.43 -5.18 10.03
N ARG A 49 12.93 -5.06 8.80
CA ARG A 49 14.27 -5.52 8.43
C ARG A 49 15.36 -4.82 9.24
N GLU A 50 15.21 -3.52 9.48
CA GLU A 50 16.12 -2.73 10.32
C GLU A 50 15.90 -2.95 11.84
N ASN A 51 15.01 -3.87 12.24
CA ASN A 51 14.64 -4.15 13.64
C ASN A 51 14.16 -2.92 14.44
N LEU A 52 13.57 -1.93 13.76
CA LEU A 52 13.07 -0.72 14.40
C LEU A 52 11.60 -0.90 14.84
N THR A 53 11.24 -0.35 15.99
CA THR A 53 9.85 -0.11 16.39
C THR A 53 9.27 1.08 15.63
N GLN A 54 7.93 1.22 15.61
CA GLN A 54 7.30 2.41 15.00
C GLN A 54 7.73 3.71 15.68
N THR A 55 7.96 3.70 17.00
CA THR A 55 8.46 4.85 17.75
C THR A 55 9.89 5.22 17.36
N GLN A 56 10.76 4.23 17.12
CA GLN A 56 12.13 4.50 16.65
C GLN A 56 12.13 5.08 15.24
N LEU A 57 11.34 4.53 14.31
CA LEU A 57 11.18 5.12 12.98
C LEU A 57 10.60 6.54 13.07
N ALA A 58 9.66 6.79 13.97
CA ALA A 58 9.09 8.12 14.19
C ALA A 58 10.17 9.14 14.57
N LYS A 59 11.13 8.76 15.42
CA LYS A 59 12.29 9.61 15.77
C LYS A 59 13.15 9.90 14.53
N CYS A 60 13.44 8.90 13.70
CA CYS A 60 14.17 9.09 12.44
C CYS A 60 13.46 10.07 11.49
N LEU A 61 12.13 9.99 11.42
CA LEU A 61 11.29 10.84 10.56
C LEU A 61 10.91 12.18 11.19
N LYS A 62 11.40 12.50 12.40
CA LYS A 62 10.96 13.67 13.18
C LYS A 62 9.43 13.78 13.24
N SER A 63 8.78 12.66 13.51
CA SER A 63 7.32 12.51 13.51
C SER A 63 6.82 11.80 14.78
N SER A 64 5.53 11.49 14.83
CA SER A 64 4.91 10.74 15.92
C SER A 64 4.77 9.26 15.57
N GLN A 65 4.72 8.39 16.58
CA GLN A 65 4.46 6.96 16.37
C GLN A 65 3.11 6.74 15.69
N SER A 66 2.07 7.51 16.04
CA SER A 66 0.76 7.45 15.38
C SER A 66 0.85 7.78 13.89
N ARG A 67 1.66 8.78 13.50
CA ARG A 67 1.90 9.09 12.09
C ARG A 67 2.58 7.93 11.37
N VAL A 68 3.56 7.28 12.00
CA VAL A 68 4.19 6.07 11.44
C VAL A 68 3.19 4.93 11.31
N ALA A 69 2.30 4.72 12.29
CA ALA A 69 1.26 3.71 12.19
C ALA A 69 0.32 3.96 10.99
N LYS A 70 -0.07 5.22 10.75
CA LYS A 70 -0.86 5.62 9.58
C LYS A 70 -0.11 5.39 8.26
N ILE A 71 1.18 5.72 8.22
CA ILE A 71 2.05 5.48 7.06
C ILE A 71 2.05 3.99 6.68
N GLU A 72 2.25 3.11 7.66
CA GLU A 72 2.28 1.66 7.44
C GLU A 72 0.91 1.05 7.12
N ALA A 73 -0.17 1.68 7.57
CA ALA A 73 -1.54 1.26 7.31
C ALA A 73 -2.09 1.74 5.94
N GLY A 74 -1.38 2.62 5.24
CA GLY A 74 -1.88 3.21 3.99
C GLY A 74 -3.02 4.19 4.18
N ASP A 75 -3.06 4.87 5.33
CA ASP A 75 -4.12 5.82 5.70
C ASP A 75 -4.32 6.89 4.59
N PRO A 76 -5.57 7.28 4.29
CA PRO A 76 -5.88 8.27 3.25
C PRO A 76 -5.12 9.60 3.42
N SER A 77 -4.85 10.02 4.66
CA SER A 77 -4.12 11.25 4.98
C SER A 77 -2.61 11.22 4.69
N VAL A 78 -2.06 10.06 4.34
CA VAL A 78 -0.65 9.88 4.02
C VAL A 78 -0.41 10.13 2.53
N SER A 79 0.49 11.05 2.21
CA SER A 79 0.89 11.35 0.83
C SER A 79 1.93 10.35 0.30
N VAL A 80 1.98 10.20 -1.03
CA VAL A 80 3.02 9.42 -1.71
C VAL A 80 4.42 9.98 -1.44
N ASP A 81 4.58 11.31 -1.41
CA ASP A 81 5.86 11.96 -1.04
C ASP A 81 6.34 11.50 0.35
N LEU A 82 5.45 11.45 1.34
CA LEU A 82 5.81 11.00 2.68
C LEU A 82 6.22 9.52 2.71
N LEU A 83 5.57 8.67 1.93
CA LEU A 83 5.93 7.25 1.80
C LEU A 83 7.34 7.10 1.21
N ILE A 84 7.63 7.81 0.13
CA ILE A 84 8.94 7.78 -0.54
C ILE A 84 10.04 8.31 0.39
N ARG A 85 9.81 9.45 1.06
CA ARG A 85 10.76 9.99 2.05
C ARG A 85 11.03 9.01 3.19
N SER A 86 10.00 8.30 3.65
CA SER A 86 10.14 7.31 4.71
C SER A 86 11.01 6.12 4.28
N LEU A 87 10.87 5.66 3.04
CA LEU A 87 11.73 4.62 2.47
C LEU A 87 13.18 5.07 2.37
N PHE A 88 13.44 6.30 1.89
CA PHE A 88 14.80 6.84 1.83
C PHE A 88 15.42 7.03 3.22
N ALA A 89 14.64 7.43 4.22
CA ALA A 89 15.12 7.49 5.61
C ALA A 89 15.47 6.11 6.19
N LEU A 90 14.90 5.04 5.64
CA LEU A 90 15.21 3.64 5.96
C LEU A 90 16.34 3.07 5.09
N GLY A 91 17.06 3.91 4.34
CA GLY A 91 18.21 3.50 3.53
C GLY A 91 17.87 2.84 2.20
N VAL A 92 16.61 2.87 1.76
CA VAL A 92 16.21 2.35 0.45
C VAL A 92 16.86 3.22 -0.64
N THR A 93 17.49 2.61 -1.64
CA THR A 93 18.06 3.35 -2.77
C THR A 93 17.01 3.59 -3.86
N LYS A 94 17.29 4.50 -4.81
CA LYS A 94 16.43 4.69 -5.98
C LYS A 94 16.24 3.41 -6.79
N SER A 95 17.28 2.57 -6.89
CA SER A 95 17.19 1.28 -7.60
C SER A 95 16.29 0.30 -6.85
N ASP A 96 16.40 0.23 -5.53
CA ASP A 96 15.52 -0.63 -4.72
C ASP A 96 14.08 -0.18 -4.82
N LEU A 97 13.82 1.14 -4.77
CA LEU A 97 12.49 1.69 -4.94
C LEU A 97 11.90 1.29 -6.30
N ALA A 98 12.65 1.43 -7.40
CA ALA A 98 12.17 1.00 -8.71
C ALA A 98 11.84 -0.50 -8.73
N LYS A 99 12.69 -1.36 -8.16
CA LYS A 99 12.43 -2.81 -8.05
C LYS A 99 11.19 -3.12 -7.23
N MET A 100 10.88 -2.32 -6.21
CA MET A 100 9.69 -2.48 -5.38
C MET A 100 8.38 -2.14 -6.11
N LEU A 101 8.44 -1.36 -7.19
CA LEU A 101 7.27 -0.91 -7.96
C LEU A 101 6.95 -1.79 -9.17
N VAL A 102 7.94 -2.56 -9.63
CA VAL A 102 7.80 -3.45 -10.80
C VAL A 102 7.35 -4.87 -10.38
N SER A 103 7.35 -5.16 -9.08
CA SER A 103 7.07 -6.49 -8.50
C SER A 103 5.61 -6.73 -8.14
#